data_AF-A0A7K3D8W8-F1
#
_entry.id   AF-A0A7K3D8W8-F1
#
_cell.length_a   1.000
_cell.length_b   1.000
_cell.length_c   1.000
_cell.angle_alpha   90.00
_cell.angle_beta   90.00
_cell.angle_gamma   90.00
#
_symmetry.space_group_name_H-M   'P 1'
#
loop_
_entity.id
_entity.type
_entity.pdbx_description
1 polymer ?
#
loop_
_entity_poly.entity_id
_entity_poly.type
_entity_poly.pdbx_seq_one_letter_code
_entity_poly.pdbx_strand_id
1 'polypeptide(L)'
;LPDWQWSDVQIYETQDPAVIWVECEGEGTIRFPGYPEGHYRNHFIHGFTLENGRIAASREYTNPIEHMRALNIDTPHIQRDWIPS
;
A
#
# COMPACT_ATOMS: atom_id res chain seq x y z
N LEU A 1 -10.62 -4.60 -7.61
CA LEU A 1 -11.27 -4.07 -6.39
C LEU A 1 -12.36 -3.12 -6.88
N PRO A 2 -13.65 -3.43 -6.66
CA PRO A 2 -14.77 -2.70 -7.29
C PRO A 2 -15.04 -1.32 -6.66
N ASP A 3 -14.55 -1.09 -5.45
CA ASP A 3 -14.90 -0.01 -4.54
C ASP A 3 -13.66 0.58 -3.84
N TRP A 4 -12.47 0.37 -4.39
CA TRP A 4 -11.20 0.82 -3.81
C TRP A 4 -11.14 2.34 -3.67
N GLN A 5 -10.70 2.80 -2.51
CA GLN A 5 -10.51 4.22 -2.21
C GLN A 5 -9.17 4.46 -1.53
N TRP A 6 -8.53 5.56 -1.90
CA TRP A 6 -7.42 6.15 -1.15
C TRP A 6 -7.97 7.20 -0.19
N SER A 7 -7.54 7.16 1.06
CA SER A 7 -7.91 8.11 2.11
C SER A 7 -6.66 8.61 2.83
N ASP A 8 -6.82 9.67 3.63
CA ASP A 8 -5.74 10.27 4.42
C ASP A 8 -4.48 10.58 3.60
N VAL A 9 -4.69 11.04 2.35
CA VAL A 9 -3.63 11.28 1.37
C VAL A 9 -2.77 12.48 1.78
N GLN A 10 -1.49 12.22 2.00
CA GLN A 10 -0.47 13.23 2.26
C GLN A 10 0.56 13.21 1.14
N ILE A 11 0.78 14.38 0.54
CA ILE A 11 1.71 14.54 -0.59
C ILE A 11 2.97 15.26 -0.08
N TYR A 12 4.12 14.68 -0.39
CA TYR A 12 5.43 15.21 -0.05
C TYR A 12 6.20 15.51 -1.33
N GLU A 13 6.45 16.81 -1.53
CA GLU A 13 7.44 17.25 -2.50
C GLU A 13 8.85 16.93 -1.98
N THR A 14 9.79 16.76 -2.91
CA THR A 14 11.20 16.61 -2.58
C THR A 14 12.01 17.76 -3.17
N GLN A 15 13.30 17.80 -2.86
CA GLN A 15 14.24 18.73 -3.49
C GLN A 15 14.40 18.48 -5.01
N ASP A 16 14.06 17.29 -5.48
CA ASP A 16 13.96 16.99 -6.91
C ASP A 16 12.50 17.21 -7.35
N PRO A 17 12.20 18.23 -8.17
CA PRO A 17 10.83 18.52 -8.62
C PRO A 17 10.25 17.41 -9.50
N ALA A 18 11.09 16.49 -10.00
CA ALA A 18 10.64 15.31 -10.72
C ALA A 18 10.29 14.14 -9.80
N VAL A 19 10.39 14.27 -8.47
CA VAL A 19 10.11 13.18 -7.51
C VAL A 19 9.10 13.63 -6.47
N ILE A 20 8.00 12.86 -6.36
CA ILE A 20 6.94 13.06 -5.38
C ILE A 20 6.75 11.76 -4.59
N TRP A 21 6.62 11.90 -3.27
CA TRP A 21 6.17 10.82 -2.40
C TRP A 21 4.76 11.09 -1.91
N VAL A 22 3.98 10.02 -1.72
CA VAL A 22 2.65 10.09 -1.14
C VAL A 22 2.55 9.02 -0.07
N GLU A 23 2.02 9.40 1.09
CA GLU A 23 1.62 8.47 2.14
C GLU A 23 0.09 8.50 2.24
N CYS A 24 -0.54 7.34 2.26
CA CYS A 24 -1.99 7.24 2.34
C CYS A 24 -2.45 5.92 2.93
N GLU A 25 -3.72 5.88 3.30
CA GLU A 25 -4.45 4.65 3.55
C GLU A 25 -5.18 4.22 2.27
N GLY A 26 -5.40 2.91 2.11
CA GLY A 26 -6.21 2.38 1.02
C GLY A 26 -7.06 1.21 1.47
N GLU A 27 -8.34 1.21 1.11
CA GLU A 27 -9.25 0.11 1.44
C GLU A 27 -10.30 -0.17 0.37
N GLY A 28 -10.80 -1.41 0.35
CA GLY A 28 -11.87 -1.85 -0.53
C GLY A 28 -12.05 -3.38 -0.55
N THR A 29 -13.07 -3.82 -1.28
CA THR A 29 -13.42 -5.23 -1.46
C THR A 29 -12.41 -5.94 -2.37
N ILE A 30 -11.81 -7.03 -1.88
CA ILE A 30 -10.89 -7.89 -2.65
C ILE A 30 -11.57 -9.18 -3.10
N ARG A 31 -11.43 -9.48 -4.40
CA ARG A 31 -12.05 -10.62 -5.10
C ARG A 31 -11.05 -11.27 -6.05
N PHE A 32 -10.09 -12.03 -5.51
CA PHE A 32 -9.14 -12.77 -6.33
C PHE A 32 -9.67 -14.18 -6.62
N PRO A 33 -9.61 -14.65 -7.87
CA PRO A 33 -10.01 -16.02 -8.20
C PRO A 33 -9.26 -17.04 -7.33
N GLY A 34 -10.00 -17.98 -6.74
CA GLY A 34 -9.44 -19.01 -5.86
C GLY A 34 -9.35 -18.62 -4.37
N TYR A 35 -9.72 -17.39 -4.01
CA TYR A 35 -9.79 -16.92 -2.62
C TYR A 35 -11.22 -16.46 -2.29
N PRO A 36 -11.64 -16.53 -1.01
CA PRO A 36 -12.91 -15.94 -0.60
C PRO A 36 -12.91 -14.41 -0.83
N GLU A 37 -14.10 -13.84 -1.01
CA GLU A 37 -14.25 -12.39 -0.95
C GLU A 37 -13.82 -11.88 0.43
N GLY A 38 -13.03 -10.81 0.44
CA GLY A 38 -12.53 -10.19 1.66
C GLY A 38 -12.56 -8.67 1.58
N HIS A 39 -12.20 -8.04 2.69
CA HIS A 39 -12.00 -6.60 2.77
C HIS A 39 -10.51 -6.33 2.97
N TYR A 40 -9.89 -5.66 2.00
CA TYR A 40 -8.48 -5.30 2.04
C TYR A 40 -8.34 -3.87 2.51
N ARG A 41 -7.52 -3.67 3.54
CA ARG A 41 -7.07 -2.37 4.01
C ARG A 41 -5.56 -2.43 4.21
N ASN A 42 -4.85 -1.37 3.81
CA ASN A 42 -3.43 -1.25 4.08
C ASN A 42 -2.99 0.22 4.19
N HIS A 43 -1.77 0.39 4.69
CA HIS A 43 -1.02 1.62 4.61
C HIS A 43 -0.09 1.57 3.39
N PHE A 44 0.03 2.70 2.68
CA PHE A 44 0.74 2.77 1.41
C PHE A 44 1.68 3.95 1.35
N ILE A 45 2.86 3.70 0.81
CA ILE A 45 3.77 4.72 0.32
C ILE A 45 3.83 4.60 -1.20
N HIS A 46 3.51 5.67 -1.91
CA HIS A 46 3.68 5.76 -3.36
C HIS A 46 4.87 6.66 -3.69
N GLY A 47 5.70 6.23 -4.62
CA GLY A 47 6.74 7.05 -5.23
C GLY A 47 6.43 7.30 -6.70
N PHE A 48 6.30 8.56 -7.08
CA PHE A 48 6.11 8.99 -8.47
C PHE A 48 7.37 9.70 -8.97
N THR A 49 7.83 9.33 -10.17
CA THR A 49 8.81 10.12 -10.92
C THR A 49 8.14 10.75 -12.14
N LEU A 50 8.39 12.03 -12.38
CA LEU A 50 7.78 12.79 -13.46
C LEU A 50 8.79 13.09 -14.57
N GLU A 51 8.31 13.12 -15.80
CA GLU A 51 9.05 13.61 -16.96
C GLU A 51 8.13 14.51 -17.77
N ASN A 52 8.54 15.78 -17.97
CA ASN A 52 7.76 16.77 -18.70
C ASN A 52 6.29 16.91 -18.21
N GLY A 53 6.10 16.88 -16.88
CA GLY A 53 4.79 16.99 -16.24
C GLY A 53 3.91 15.74 -16.32
N ARG A 54 4.42 14.61 -16.83
CA ARG A 54 3.72 13.32 -16.87
C ARG A 54 4.39 12.32 -15.92
N ILE A 55 3.62 11.38 -15.38
CA ILE A 55 4.17 10.28 -14.58
C ILE A 55 4.99 9.37 -15.50
N ALA A 56 6.30 9.32 -15.29
CA ALA A 56 7.22 8.42 -15.98
C ALA A 56 7.30 7.06 -15.28
N ALA A 57 7.20 7.04 -13.94
CA ALA A 57 7.09 5.81 -13.17
C ALA A 57 6.24 6.01 -11.90
N SER A 58 5.58 4.93 -11.49
CA SER A 58 4.85 4.81 -10.22
C SER A 58 5.29 3.53 -9.52
N ARG A 59 5.58 3.62 -8.22
CA ARG A 59 5.94 2.48 -7.37
C ARG A 59 5.07 2.53 -6.12
N GLU A 60 4.51 1.39 -5.76
CA GLU A 60 3.68 1.22 -4.57
C GLU A 60 4.41 0.33 -3.57
N TYR A 61 4.53 0.81 -2.34
CA TYR A 61 5.12 0.08 -1.23
C TYR A 61 4.06 -0.09 -0.16
N THR A 62 3.89 -1.32 0.32
CA THR A 62 2.82 -1.67 1.25
C THR A 62 3.24 -2.88 2.09
N ASN A 63 2.46 -3.20 3.13
CA ASN A 63 2.69 -4.39 3.94
C ASN A 63 1.98 -5.62 3.30
N PRO A 64 2.70 -6.58 2.69
CA PRO A 64 2.06 -7.72 2.02
C PRO A 64 1.28 -8.62 2.99
N ILE A 65 1.57 -8.56 4.30
CA ILE A 65 0.85 -9.33 5.30
C ILE A 65 -0.63 -8.94 5.37
N GLU A 66 -0.99 -7.66 5.20
CA GLU A 66 -2.41 -7.27 5.19
C GLU A 66 -3.14 -7.78 3.96
N HIS A 67 -2.46 -7.85 2.81
CA HIS A 67 -3.00 -8.44 1.59
C HIS A 67 -3.26 -9.94 1.79
N MET A 68 -2.30 -10.67 2.37
CA MET A 68 -2.47 -12.08 2.71
C MET A 68 -3.67 -12.30 3.64
N ARG A 69 -3.81 -11.49 4.69
CA ARG A 69 -4.95 -11.55 5.61
C ARG A 69 -6.28 -11.29 4.89
N ALA A 70 -6.33 -10.31 4.00
CA ALA A 70 -7.53 -9.98 3.24
C ALA A 70 -7.96 -11.11 2.28
N LEU A 71 -7.01 -11.96 1.85
CA LEU A 71 -7.26 -13.17 1.06
C LEU A 71 -7.48 -14.42 1.93
N ASN A 72 -7.58 -14.28 3.26
CA ASN A 72 -7.71 -15.38 4.22
C ASN A 72 -6.54 -16.39 4.13
N ILE A 73 -5.32 -15.88 3.94
CA ILE A 73 -4.07 -16.67 3.94
C ILE A 73 -3.38 -16.51 5.31
N ASP A 74 -2.96 -17.63 5.89
CA ASP A 74 -2.19 -17.63 7.14
C ASP A 74 -0.87 -16.86 6.98
N THR A 75 -0.53 -16.04 7.98
CA THR A 75 0.67 -15.21 7.95
C THR A 75 1.69 -15.66 8.99
N PRO A 76 2.99 -15.66 8.65
CA PRO A 76 4.02 -16.06 9.59
C PRO A 76 4.14 -15.05 10.74
N HIS A 77 4.48 -15.54 11.92
CA HIS A 77 4.76 -14.72 13.09
C HIS A 77 6.27 -14.73 13.40
N ILE A 78 6.86 -13.55 13.56
CA ILE A 78 8.27 -13.40 13.93
C ILE A 78 8.34 -13.13 15.43
N GLN A 79 8.88 -14.09 16.18
CA GLN A 79 9.15 -13.94 17.63
C GLN A 79 10.25 -12.90 17.86
N ARG A 80 9.99 -11.98 18.79
CA ARG A 80 10.87 -10.84 19.09
C ARG A 80 11.04 -10.63 20.59
N ASP A 81 11.14 -11.73 21.35
CA ASP A 81 11.12 -11.78 22.81
C ASP A 81 12.22 -10.96 23.50
N TRP A 82 13.26 -10.57 22.77
CA TRP A 82 14.38 -9.77 23.25
C TRP A 82 14.18 -8.26 23.09
N ILE A 83 13.12 -7.80 22.41
CA ILE A 83 12.89 -6.37 22.17
C ILE A 83 12.26 -5.72 23.42
N PRO A 84 12.90 -4.70 24.02
CA PRO A 84 12.31 -3.95 25.12
C PRO A 84 11.01 -3.23 24.73
N SER A 85 10.07 -3.15 25.66
CA SER A 85 8.80 -2.41 25.51
C SER A 85 8.95 -0.91 25.79
#